data_AF-A0A9D6KUJ0-F1
#
_entry.id   AF-A0A9D6KUJ0-F1
#
_cell.length_a   1.000
_cell.length_b   1.000
_cell.length_c   1.000
_cell.angle_alpha   90.00
_cell.angle_beta   90.00
_cell.angle_gamma   90.00
#
_symmetry.space_group_name_H-M   'P 1'
#
loop_
_entity.id
_entity.type
_entity.pdbx_description
1 polymer ?
#
loop_
_entity_poly.entity_id
_entity_poly.type
_entity_poly.pdbx_seq_one_letter_code
_entity_poly.pdbx_strand_id
1 'polypeptide(L)'
;MNALDEARRLVSEDDRKDFDFASRGFVCTRADPVIKHESGSRAAFDLSAYKFLQEDAPASANPSLWRQAQILTKHGLFKVADRIYQVRGFDVSTVSFIDAGEGWIVVDPLTTVEVARAALELVSQNVAQKPVLAVIYSHSHVDHYGGVGGVTNAADAAADKVKIIAPEGFLEHAVSENIIAGPAMLRRARFQFGITLPCCAEGEMTSGLGPRPSLGSLSLIAPNEIIAKTGQEVTVGDVTMVFQLTPGTEAPAEMNFYLPQFRAVFMAENANLTMHNLLPARGALVRDCKAWADYLTESIRLFGDKSDVMFAAHGIPRFGQSEIVSFLTQHRDAYKFLHDQTVRLMNNGLTAPEIAEALKLPEVLAKQWFNRLLDGRTRTTLRPGAITARRVQPGCARGNDHVHAARFRRGAR
;
A
#
# COMPACT_ATOMS: atom_id res chain seq x y z
N MET A 1 24.42 -20.22 7.47
CA MET A 1 23.92 -18.91 7.91
C MET A 1 22.46 -19.08 8.28
N ASN A 2 22.05 -18.78 9.51
CA ASN A 2 20.62 -18.75 9.85
C ASN A 2 19.99 -17.52 9.13
N ALA A 3 18.70 -17.58 8.79
CA ALA A 3 17.99 -16.48 8.12
C ALA A 3 18.05 -15.14 8.87
N LEU A 4 18.27 -15.18 10.20
CA LEU A 4 18.50 -13.98 11.01
C LEU A 4 19.90 -13.39 10.80
N ASP A 5 20.92 -14.20 10.51
CA ASP A 5 22.29 -13.71 10.29
C ASP A 5 22.40 -12.95 8.97
N GLU A 6 21.72 -13.43 7.91
CA GLU A 6 21.59 -12.69 6.66
C GLU A 6 20.90 -11.35 6.87
N ALA A 7 19.81 -11.33 7.63
CA ALA A 7 19.10 -10.09 7.95
C ALA A 7 19.97 -9.10 8.74
N ARG A 8 20.74 -9.58 9.73
CA ARG A 8 21.69 -8.75 10.47
C ARG A 8 22.77 -8.17 9.57
N ARG A 9 23.34 -8.99 8.69
CA ARG A 9 24.36 -8.54 7.72
C ARG A 9 23.81 -7.44 6.81
N LEU A 10 22.63 -7.66 6.22
CA LEU A 10 22.00 -6.66 5.36
C LEU A 10 21.72 -5.35 6.11
N VAL A 11 21.23 -5.41 7.35
CA VAL A 11 21.00 -4.23 8.18
C VAL A 11 22.32 -3.52 8.51
N SER A 12 23.41 -4.26 8.77
CA SER A 12 24.72 -3.65 9.02
C SER A 12 25.35 -2.99 7.80
N GLU A 13 24.96 -3.43 6.59
CA GLU A 13 25.40 -2.88 5.30
C GLU A 13 24.42 -1.79 4.77
N ASP A 14 23.39 -1.43 5.54
CA ASP A 14 22.36 -0.47 5.12
C ASP A 14 22.94 0.94 4.91
N ASP A 15 22.71 1.50 3.72
CA ASP A 15 23.15 2.86 3.37
C ASP A 15 22.31 3.96 4.02
N ARG A 16 21.27 3.57 4.78
CA ARG A 16 20.37 4.44 5.54
C ARG A 16 19.56 5.42 4.69
N LYS A 17 19.60 5.30 3.37
CA LYS A 17 18.92 6.22 2.44
C LYS A 17 17.40 6.27 2.64
N ASP A 18 16.78 5.13 2.94
CA ASP A 18 15.34 5.11 3.24
C ASP A 18 15.03 5.89 4.53
N PHE A 19 15.92 5.90 5.52
CA PHE A 19 15.71 6.69 6.75
C PHE A 19 15.79 8.20 6.47
N ASP A 20 16.69 8.61 5.58
CA ASP A 20 16.79 10.00 5.14
C ASP A 20 15.52 10.42 4.40
N PHE A 21 15.05 9.60 3.45
CA PHE A 21 13.80 9.87 2.72
C PHE A 21 12.58 9.87 3.64
N ALA A 22 12.54 8.98 4.66
CA ALA A 22 11.48 8.94 5.66
C ALA A 22 11.45 10.18 6.56
N SER A 23 12.58 10.86 6.71
CA SER A 23 12.73 12.06 7.55
C SER A 23 12.60 13.35 6.78
N ARG A 24 12.87 13.32 5.47
CA ARG A 24 12.88 14.50 4.60
C ARG A 24 11.54 15.20 4.60
N GLY A 25 11.60 16.52 4.77
CA GLY A 25 10.43 17.40 4.71
C GLY A 25 9.51 17.32 5.93
N PHE A 26 9.92 16.69 7.04
CA PHE A 26 9.12 16.70 8.28
C PHE A 26 8.78 18.12 8.70
N VAL A 27 7.49 18.37 8.95
CA VAL A 27 6.96 19.67 9.40
C VAL A 27 6.61 19.60 10.88
N CYS A 28 5.69 18.70 11.24
CA CYS A 28 5.18 18.55 12.59
C CYS A 28 4.44 17.22 12.76
N THR A 29 4.02 16.90 13.98
CA THR A 29 3.02 15.87 14.27
C THR A 29 2.02 16.41 15.28
N ARG A 30 0.90 15.70 15.52
CA ARG A 30 -0.07 16.08 16.54
C ARG A 30 0.57 16.15 17.93
N ALA A 31 0.21 17.18 18.69
CA ALA A 31 0.60 17.34 20.09
C ALA A 31 -0.08 16.29 20.99
N ASP A 32 -1.38 16.02 20.77
CA ASP A 32 -2.08 14.87 21.34
C ASP A 32 -1.90 13.66 20.41
N PRO A 33 -1.13 12.63 20.82
CA PRO A 33 -0.89 11.46 19.98
C PRO A 33 -2.12 10.57 19.83
N VAL A 34 -3.16 10.75 20.65
CA VAL A 34 -4.36 9.92 20.63
C VAL A 34 -5.42 10.54 19.72
N ILE A 35 -5.76 9.83 18.64
CA ILE A 35 -6.91 10.13 17.80
C ILE A 35 -8.08 9.32 18.36
N LYS A 36 -9.06 10.03 18.94
CA LYS A 36 -10.21 9.41 19.61
C LYS A 36 -11.21 8.86 18.59
N HIS A 37 -11.78 7.70 18.91
CA HIS A 37 -12.96 7.18 18.20
C HIS A 37 -14.17 8.09 18.45
N GLU A 38 -15.12 8.16 17.52
CA GLU A 38 -16.33 9.00 17.68
C GLU A 38 -17.14 8.68 18.95
N SER A 39 -17.18 7.41 19.35
CA SER A 39 -17.85 6.99 20.60
C SER A 39 -17.13 7.43 21.89
N GLY A 40 -15.90 7.93 21.81
CA GLY A 40 -15.10 8.36 22.96
C GLY A 40 -14.56 7.25 23.88
N SER A 41 -15.00 6.00 23.72
CA SER A 41 -14.66 4.87 24.61
C SER A 41 -13.31 4.19 24.30
N ARG A 42 -12.69 4.50 23.16
CA ARG A 42 -11.40 3.96 22.73
C ARG A 42 -10.71 4.91 21.74
N ALA A 43 -9.43 4.70 21.49
CA ALA A 43 -8.72 5.36 20.39
C ALA A 43 -9.13 4.75 19.04
N ALA A 44 -9.30 5.60 18.02
CA ALA A 44 -9.26 5.17 16.63
C ALA A 44 -7.82 4.82 16.25
N PHE A 45 -6.86 5.62 16.73
CA PHE A 45 -5.43 5.36 16.61
C PHE A 45 -4.61 6.08 17.69
N ASP A 46 -3.45 5.52 18.07
CA ASP A 46 -2.50 6.15 19.00
C ASP A 46 -1.12 6.19 18.35
N LEU A 47 -0.67 7.40 18.00
CA LEU A 47 0.60 7.64 17.31
C LEU A 47 1.81 7.25 18.16
N SER A 48 1.64 7.14 19.48
CA SER A 48 2.72 6.74 20.40
C SER A 48 2.90 5.22 20.52
N ALA A 49 2.01 4.42 19.93
CA ALA A 49 1.99 2.96 20.06
C ALA A 49 3.29 2.27 19.58
N TYR A 50 4.07 2.93 18.70
CA TYR A 50 5.28 2.38 18.10
C TYR A 50 6.59 2.94 18.69
N LYS A 51 6.53 3.67 19.82
CA LYS A 51 7.74 4.26 20.46
C LYS A 51 8.83 3.23 20.79
N PHE A 52 8.47 1.97 21.05
CA PHE A 52 9.42 0.90 21.32
C PHE A 52 10.39 0.63 20.16
N LEU A 53 10.04 1.02 18.92
CA LEU A 53 10.93 0.89 17.75
C LEU A 53 12.13 1.85 17.78
N GLN A 54 12.19 2.79 18.73
CA GLN A 54 13.35 3.67 18.90
C GLN A 54 14.57 2.95 19.48
N GLU A 55 14.37 1.75 20.04
CA GLU A 55 15.42 0.90 20.58
C GLU A 55 16.04 0.00 19.49
N ASP A 56 17.13 -0.67 19.86
CA ASP A 56 17.75 -1.69 19.01
C ASP A 56 16.85 -2.92 18.87
N ALA A 57 16.93 -3.59 17.70
CA ALA A 57 16.12 -4.78 17.43
C ALA A 57 16.43 -5.90 18.44
N PRO A 58 15.44 -6.37 19.24
CA PRO A 58 15.64 -7.46 20.17
C PRO A 58 15.78 -8.80 19.44
N ALA A 59 16.28 -9.82 20.13
CA ALA A 59 16.44 -11.17 19.56
C ALA A 59 15.12 -11.82 19.11
N SER A 60 13.98 -11.36 19.65
CA SER A 60 12.62 -11.79 19.28
C SER A 60 12.14 -11.21 17.95
N ALA A 61 12.75 -10.12 17.46
CA ALA A 61 12.35 -9.45 16.23
C ALA A 61 13.29 -9.78 15.07
N ASN A 62 12.73 -9.90 13.85
CA ASN A 62 13.56 -9.97 12.65
C ASN A 62 14.20 -8.59 12.39
N PRO A 63 15.54 -8.47 12.30
CA PRO A 63 16.19 -7.17 12.12
C PRO A 63 15.76 -6.41 10.87
N SER A 64 15.48 -7.12 9.77
CA SER A 64 14.98 -6.51 8.54
C SER A 64 13.55 -5.96 8.71
N LEU A 65 12.71 -6.64 9.50
CA LEU A 65 11.37 -6.16 9.82
C LEU A 65 11.44 -4.96 10.78
N TRP A 66 12.31 -5.01 11.79
CA TRP A 66 12.51 -3.91 12.73
C TRP A 66 12.95 -2.63 12.02
N ARG A 67 13.98 -2.73 11.16
CA ARG A 67 14.44 -1.63 10.29
C ARG A 67 13.28 -1.02 9.52
N GLN A 68 12.47 -1.86 8.88
CA GLN A 68 11.34 -1.39 8.09
C GLN A 68 10.26 -0.74 8.95
N ALA A 69 9.93 -1.33 10.10
CA ALA A 69 8.94 -0.82 11.03
C ALA A 69 9.33 0.59 11.51
N GLN A 70 10.61 0.84 11.79
CA GLN A 70 11.11 2.18 12.14
C GLN A 70 10.82 3.24 11.07
N ILE A 71 10.89 2.86 9.79
CA ILE A 71 10.61 3.74 8.66
C ILE A 71 9.10 3.94 8.49
N LEU A 72 8.35 2.84 8.45
CA LEU A 72 6.92 2.84 8.11
C LEU A 72 6.01 3.40 9.20
N THR A 73 6.43 3.34 10.45
CA THR A 73 5.67 3.85 11.60
C THR A 73 6.02 5.31 11.94
N LYS A 74 6.98 5.91 11.22
CA LYS A 74 7.33 7.31 11.40
C LYS A 74 6.15 8.19 11.00
N HIS A 75 5.55 8.85 12.00
CA HIS A 75 4.31 9.58 11.84
C HIS A 75 4.50 11.10 11.77
N GLY A 76 3.56 11.79 11.13
CA GLY A 76 3.50 13.25 11.06
C GLY A 76 3.14 13.79 9.68
N LEU A 77 3.20 15.12 9.58
CA LEU A 77 3.06 15.89 8.35
C LEU A 77 4.43 16.12 7.72
N PHE A 78 4.52 15.86 6.42
CA PHE A 78 5.72 16.02 5.62
C PHE A 78 5.43 16.83 4.36
N LYS A 79 6.28 17.82 4.05
CA LYS A 79 6.35 18.46 2.73
C LYS A 79 7.16 17.57 1.80
N VAL A 80 6.49 16.94 0.84
CA VAL A 80 7.11 16.01 -0.13
C VAL A 80 7.76 16.78 -1.26
N ALA A 81 7.02 17.70 -1.88
CA ALA A 81 7.53 18.61 -2.89
C ALA A 81 6.90 19.98 -2.68
N ASP A 82 7.17 20.94 -3.57
CA ASP A 82 6.39 22.15 -3.53
C ASP A 82 4.91 21.84 -3.73
N ARG A 83 4.06 22.42 -2.86
CA ARG A 83 2.60 22.23 -2.85
C ARG A 83 2.09 20.79 -2.64
N ILE A 84 2.96 19.80 -2.42
CA ILE A 84 2.58 18.40 -2.16
C ILE A 84 2.99 18.02 -0.73
N TYR A 85 2.02 17.62 0.07
CA TYR A 85 2.18 17.23 1.46
C TYR A 85 1.64 15.81 1.69
N GLN A 86 2.20 15.11 2.67
CA GLN A 86 1.68 13.83 3.14
C GLN A 86 1.55 13.81 4.65
N VAL A 87 0.44 13.28 5.14
CA VAL A 87 0.32 12.83 6.54
C VAL A 87 0.55 11.32 6.56
N ARG A 88 1.59 10.88 7.26
CA ARG A 88 2.03 9.49 7.34
C ARG A 88 1.90 8.95 8.77
N GLY A 89 1.77 7.64 8.90
CA GLY A 89 1.76 6.93 10.19
C GLY A 89 0.53 7.18 11.07
N PHE A 90 -0.52 7.81 10.53
CA PHE A 90 -1.82 7.98 11.21
C PHE A 90 -2.73 6.78 10.99
N ASP A 91 -2.46 6.02 9.94
CA ASP A 91 -3.16 4.83 9.50
C ASP A 91 -2.16 3.94 8.73
N VAL A 92 -2.60 2.77 8.28
CA VAL A 92 -1.80 1.87 7.44
C VAL A 92 -1.38 2.54 6.13
N SER A 93 -2.27 3.35 5.55
CA SER A 93 -2.04 4.17 4.36
C SER A 93 -1.57 5.58 4.72
N THR A 94 -1.12 6.29 3.70
CA THR A 94 -0.75 7.70 3.76
C THR A 94 -1.76 8.52 2.99
N VAL A 95 -2.13 9.68 3.53
CA VAL A 95 -3.00 10.63 2.82
C VAL A 95 -2.15 11.76 2.28
N SER A 96 -2.35 12.09 1.01
CA SER A 96 -1.64 13.20 0.36
C SER A 96 -2.56 14.40 0.19
N PHE A 97 -2.01 15.60 0.36
CA PHE A 97 -2.69 16.87 0.16
C PHE A 97 -1.91 17.66 -0.88
N ILE A 98 -2.54 17.95 -2.01
CA ILE A 98 -1.96 18.76 -3.09
C ILE A 98 -2.68 20.11 -3.07
N ASP A 99 -1.91 21.18 -2.88
CA ASP A 99 -2.42 22.54 -2.92
C ASP A 99 -2.77 22.90 -4.37
N ALA A 100 -4.05 23.15 -4.65
CA ALA A 100 -4.59 23.54 -5.96
C ALA A 100 -4.98 25.03 -6.02
N GLY A 101 -4.33 25.86 -5.21
CA GLY A 101 -4.50 27.31 -5.19
C GLY A 101 -5.62 27.68 -4.23
N GLU A 102 -6.86 27.50 -4.66
CA GLU A 102 -8.07 27.84 -3.89
C GLU A 102 -8.45 26.77 -2.85
N GLY A 103 -7.89 25.56 -2.97
CA GLY A 103 -8.22 24.46 -2.07
C GLY A 103 -7.35 23.22 -2.22
N TRP A 104 -7.71 22.18 -1.49
CA TRP A 104 -6.96 20.92 -1.42
C TRP A 104 -7.53 19.88 -2.39
N ILE A 105 -6.64 19.19 -3.09
CA ILE A 105 -6.90 17.86 -3.63
C ILE A 105 -6.39 16.86 -2.57
N VAL A 106 -7.29 16.05 -2.03
CA VAL A 106 -6.98 15.01 -1.04
C VAL A 106 -6.88 13.68 -1.76
N VAL A 107 -5.78 12.96 -1.59
CA VAL A 107 -5.56 11.65 -2.22
C VAL A 107 -5.53 10.60 -1.13
N ASP A 108 -6.40 9.60 -1.25
CA ASP A 108 -6.53 8.45 -0.37
C ASP A 108 -6.77 8.84 1.10
N PRO A 109 -8.00 9.25 1.47
CA PRO A 109 -8.32 9.76 2.82
C PRO A 109 -8.38 8.66 3.89
N LEU A 110 -7.38 7.79 3.98
CA LEU A 110 -7.15 6.81 5.03
C LEU A 110 -8.30 5.79 5.23
N THR A 111 -8.17 4.93 6.24
CA THR A 111 -9.14 3.87 6.53
C THR A 111 -10.38 4.39 7.23
N THR A 112 -10.24 5.34 8.17
CA THR A 112 -11.37 5.76 9.02
C THR A 112 -11.52 7.28 9.07
N VAL A 113 -12.77 7.69 9.29
CA VAL A 113 -13.20 9.09 9.31
C VAL A 113 -12.39 9.92 10.31
N GLU A 114 -12.12 9.38 11.49
CA GLU A 114 -11.44 10.11 12.57
C GLU A 114 -9.99 10.44 12.23
N VAL A 115 -9.24 9.49 11.66
CA VAL A 115 -7.84 9.71 11.31
C VAL A 115 -7.69 10.60 10.08
N ALA A 116 -8.61 10.50 9.11
CA ALA A 116 -8.65 11.38 7.95
C ALA A 116 -8.94 12.83 8.34
N ARG A 117 -9.90 13.04 9.24
CA ARG A 117 -10.20 14.35 9.84
C ARG A 117 -8.99 14.90 10.59
N ALA A 118 -8.36 14.08 11.42
CA ALA A 118 -7.16 14.44 12.17
C ALA A 118 -5.98 14.84 11.25
N ALA A 119 -5.85 14.21 10.08
CA ALA A 119 -4.85 14.56 9.08
C ALA A 119 -5.15 15.91 8.40
N LEU A 120 -6.41 16.15 7.99
CA LEU A 120 -6.83 17.43 7.41
C LEU A 120 -6.70 18.59 8.41
N GLU A 121 -7.03 18.36 9.68
CA GLU A 121 -6.80 19.33 10.77
C GLU A 121 -5.32 19.70 10.88
N LEU A 122 -4.42 18.70 10.86
CA LEU A 122 -2.97 18.92 10.97
C LEU A 122 -2.44 19.78 9.82
N VAL A 123 -2.87 19.50 8.59
CA VAL A 123 -2.51 20.30 7.40
C VAL A 123 -3.10 21.71 7.48
N SER A 124 -4.37 21.82 7.88
CA SER A 124 -5.05 23.12 7.98
C SER A 124 -4.39 24.05 8.99
N GLN A 125 -3.92 23.52 10.11
CA GLN A 125 -3.28 24.29 11.18
C GLN A 125 -1.83 24.71 10.86
N ASN A 126 -1.10 23.90 10.09
CA ASN A 126 0.34 24.08 9.91
C ASN A 126 0.76 24.50 8.49
N VAL A 127 -0.16 24.44 7.51
CA VAL A 127 0.10 24.82 6.12
C VAL A 127 -0.86 25.91 5.69
N ALA A 128 -2.15 25.59 5.53
CA ALA A 128 -3.19 26.55 5.18
C ALA A 128 -4.59 25.98 5.39
N GLN A 129 -5.49 26.79 5.95
CA GLN A 129 -6.91 26.46 6.02
C GLN A 129 -7.58 26.76 4.67
N LYS A 130 -7.88 25.70 3.92
CA LYS A 130 -8.52 25.79 2.60
C LYS A 130 -9.62 24.72 2.46
N PRO A 131 -10.66 24.95 1.63
CA PRO A 131 -11.67 23.92 1.35
C PRO A 131 -11.05 22.72 0.59
N VAL A 132 -11.69 21.57 0.68
CA VAL A 132 -11.40 20.42 -0.19
C VAL A 132 -12.14 20.64 -1.51
N LEU A 133 -11.41 20.61 -2.64
CA LEU A 133 -11.97 20.73 -3.99
C LEU A 133 -12.15 19.38 -4.67
N ALA A 134 -11.28 18.43 -4.34
CA ALA A 134 -11.38 17.08 -4.84
C ALA A 134 -10.86 16.05 -3.82
N VAL A 135 -11.41 14.86 -3.89
CA VAL A 135 -10.89 13.65 -3.27
C VAL A 135 -10.60 12.65 -4.38
N ILE A 136 -9.43 12.03 -4.35
CA ILE A 136 -9.03 10.97 -5.26
C ILE A 136 -9.00 9.66 -4.47
N TYR A 137 -9.69 8.65 -4.97
CA TYR A 137 -9.45 7.26 -4.57
C TYR A 137 -8.54 6.64 -5.62
N SER A 138 -7.30 6.38 -5.26
CA SER A 138 -6.33 5.77 -6.17
C SER A 138 -6.76 4.37 -6.60
N HIS A 139 -7.44 3.64 -5.71
CA HIS A 139 -7.94 2.31 -5.98
C HIS A 139 -9.02 1.84 -4.97
N SER A 140 -9.56 0.65 -5.21
CA SER A 140 -10.76 0.12 -4.55
C SER A 140 -10.56 -0.54 -3.17
N HIS A 141 -9.48 -0.24 -2.43
CA HIS A 141 -9.29 -0.76 -1.06
C HIS A 141 -9.67 0.25 0.02
N VAL A 142 -10.18 -0.27 1.14
CA VAL A 142 -10.85 0.51 2.19
C VAL A 142 -9.95 1.53 2.88
N ASP A 143 -8.65 1.27 2.95
CA ASP A 143 -7.65 2.18 3.51
C ASP A 143 -7.37 3.41 2.63
N HIS A 144 -7.98 3.49 1.46
CA HIS A 144 -7.82 4.59 0.50
C HIS A 144 -9.11 5.36 0.21
N TYR A 145 -10.23 4.97 0.81
CA TYR A 145 -11.49 5.72 0.71
C TYR A 145 -12.28 5.75 2.02
N GLY A 146 -11.99 4.85 2.95
CA GLY A 146 -12.82 4.59 4.13
C GLY A 146 -12.94 5.79 5.05
N GLY A 147 -11.97 6.69 5.08
CA GLY A 147 -12.02 7.92 5.86
C GLY A 147 -12.57 9.14 5.13
N VAL A 148 -13.16 9.00 3.92
CA VAL A 148 -13.61 10.16 3.13
C VAL A 148 -14.59 11.09 3.88
N GLY A 149 -15.45 10.55 4.73
CA GLY A 149 -16.36 11.33 5.58
C GLY A 149 -15.66 12.25 6.60
N GLY A 150 -14.34 12.09 6.79
CA GLY A 150 -13.50 12.96 7.61
C GLY A 150 -13.00 14.21 6.88
N VAL A 151 -13.06 14.22 5.54
CA VAL A 151 -12.53 15.32 4.72
C VAL A 151 -13.59 16.01 3.86
N THR A 152 -14.70 15.35 3.55
CA THR A 152 -15.84 15.92 2.82
C THR A 152 -17.13 15.17 3.17
N ASN A 153 -18.25 15.51 2.52
CA ASN A 153 -19.55 14.88 2.73
C ASN A 153 -20.29 14.65 1.40
N ALA A 154 -21.28 13.75 1.42
CA ALA A 154 -22.03 13.37 0.24
C ALA A 154 -22.85 14.52 -0.37
N ALA A 155 -23.28 15.50 0.43
CA ALA A 155 -24.04 16.64 -0.07
C ALA A 155 -23.18 17.59 -0.91
N ASP A 156 -21.94 17.84 -0.51
CA ASP A 156 -21.01 18.66 -1.29
C ASP A 156 -20.54 17.94 -2.57
N ALA A 157 -20.40 16.61 -2.54
CA ALA A 157 -20.15 15.82 -3.74
C ALA A 157 -21.34 15.81 -4.71
N ALA A 158 -22.58 15.66 -4.20
CA ALA A 158 -23.79 15.70 -5.01
C ALA A 158 -24.11 17.09 -5.59
N ALA A 159 -23.60 18.14 -4.95
CA ALA A 159 -23.71 19.52 -5.41
C ALA A 159 -22.52 19.96 -6.29
N ASP A 160 -21.66 19.03 -6.72
CA ASP A 160 -20.45 19.27 -7.53
C ASP A 160 -19.47 20.29 -6.95
N LYS A 161 -19.53 20.54 -5.63
CA LYS A 161 -18.54 21.38 -4.93
C LYS A 161 -17.24 20.63 -4.69
N VAL A 162 -17.32 19.30 -4.56
CA VAL A 162 -16.16 18.42 -4.41
C VAL A 162 -16.20 17.33 -5.47
N LYS A 163 -15.15 17.24 -6.28
CA LYS A 163 -14.95 16.13 -7.21
C LYS A 163 -14.49 14.89 -6.44
N ILE A 164 -15.15 13.77 -6.63
CA ILE A 164 -14.73 12.46 -6.14
C ILE A 164 -14.25 11.67 -7.36
N ILE A 165 -12.92 11.61 -7.52
CA ILE A 165 -12.24 11.06 -8.70
C ILE A 165 -11.81 9.62 -8.39
N ALA A 166 -12.15 8.67 -9.26
CA ALA A 166 -11.77 7.27 -9.08
C ALA A 166 -11.56 6.56 -10.43
N PRO A 167 -10.82 5.44 -10.45
CA PRO A 167 -10.72 4.62 -11.66
C PRO A 167 -12.06 3.98 -12.03
N GLU A 168 -12.26 3.74 -13.31
CA GLU A 168 -13.35 2.91 -13.81
C GLU A 168 -13.41 1.57 -13.05
N GLY A 169 -14.62 1.12 -12.71
CA GLY A 169 -14.86 -0.10 -11.93
C GLY A 169 -14.70 0.05 -10.41
N PHE A 170 -14.27 1.20 -9.90
CA PHE A 170 -14.04 1.41 -8.46
C PHE A 170 -15.22 0.97 -7.57
N LEU A 171 -16.43 1.47 -7.84
CA LEU A 171 -17.58 1.24 -6.95
C LEU A 171 -18.01 -0.24 -6.94
N GLU A 172 -17.95 -0.91 -8.09
CA GLU A 172 -18.22 -2.34 -8.21
C GLU A 172 -17.24 -3.16 -7.35
N HIS A 173 -15.96 -2.85 -7.44
CA HIS A 173 -14.92 -3.60 -6.74
C HIS A 173 -14.85 -3.29 -5.24
N ALA A 174 -15.06 -2.03 -4.84
CA ALA A 174 -15.13 -1.64 -3.43
C ALA A 174 -16.29 -2.35 -2.70
N VAL A 175 -17.43 -2.50 -3.36
CA VAL A 175 -18.62 -3.19 -2.83
C VAL A 175 -18.44 -4.71 -2.86
N SER A 176 -18.00 -5.29 -3.98
CA SER A 176 -17.92 -6.75 -4.13
C SER A 176 -16.90 -7.39 -3.19
N GLU A 177 -15.74 -6.76 -3.01
CA GLU A 177 -14.68 -7.27 -2.14
C GLU A 177 -15.11 -7.25 -0.66
N ASN A 178 -15.68 -6.11 -0.21
CA ASN A 178 -15.89 -5.88 1.21
C ASN A 178 -17.26 -6.34 1.73
N ILE A 179 -18.27 -6.51 0.87
CA ILE A 179 -19.62 -6.85 1.30
C ILE A 179 -19.90 -8.34 1.12
N ILE A 180 -19.67 -8.90 -0.08
CA ILE A 180 -20.08 -10.28 -0.40
C ILE A 180 -19.27 -11.30 0.41
N ALA A 181 -17.94 -11.14 0.47
CA ALA A 181 -17.04 -11.98 1.26
C ALA A 181 -16.61 -11.33 2.60
N GLY A 182 -17.26 -10.22 2.97
CA GLY A 182 -16.87 -9.34 4.07
C GLY A 182 -16.63 -10.05 5.41
N PRO A 183 -17.57 -10.85 5.93
CA PRO A 183 -17.39 -11.51 7.23
C PRO A 183 -16.15 -12.43 7.29
N ALA A 184 -15.88 -13.17 6.21
CA ALA A 184 -14.73 -14.06 6.13
C ALA A 184 -13.41 -13.27 6.02
N MET A 185 -13.40 -12.24 5.17
CA MET A 185 -12.24 -11.38 4.96
C MET A 185 -11.86 -10.62 6.23
N LEU A 186 -12.83 -9.98 6.89
CA LEU A 186 -12.59 -9.26 8.15
C LEU A 186 -12.06 -10.17 9.26
N ARG A 187 -12.58 -11.40 9.38
CA ARG A 187 -12.09 -12.35 10.39
C ARG A 187 -10.63 -12.74 10.15
N ARG A 188 -10.24 -12.92 8.88
CA ARG A 188 -8.86 -13.26 8.46
C ARG A 188 -7.93 -12.04 8.53
N ALA A 189 -8.42 -10.84 8.23
CA ALA A 189 -7.68 -9.60 8.35
C ALA A 189 -7.17 -9.36 9.78
N ARG A 190 -7.90 -9.79 10.82
CA ARG A 190 -7.43 -9.75 12.21
C ARG A 190 -6.10 -10.48 12.42
N PHE A 191 -5.86 -11.56 11.69
CA PHE A 191 -4.58 -12.28 11.73
C PHE A 191 -3.53 -11.61 10.86
N GLN A 192 -3.89 -11.17 9.65
CA GLN A 192 -2.95 -10.49 8.74
C GLN A 192 -2.34 -9.23 9.40
N PHE A 193 -3.17 -8.42 10.04
CA PHE A 193 -2.75 -7.15 10.62
C PHE A 193 -2.47 -7.21 12.14
N GLY A 194 -2.55 -8.40 12.75
CA GLY A 194 -2.28 -8.55 14.18
C GLY A 194 -3.14 -7.67 15.10
N ILE A 195 -4.36 -7.30 14.70
CA ILE A 195 -5.19 -6.26 15.38
C ILE A 195 -5.46 -6.57 16.85
N THR A 196 -5.42 -7.85 17.24
CA THR A 196 -5.63 -8.31 18.62
C THR A 196 -4.34 -8.44 19.44
N LEU A 197 -3.18 -8.21 18.84
CA LEU A 197 -1.88 -8.24 19.53
C LEU A 197 -1.55 -6.84 20.08
N PRO A 198 -0.84 -6.75 21.21
CA PRO A 198 -0.27 -5.49 21.65
C PRO A 198 0.79 -5.00 20.64
N CYS A 199 0.95 -3.68 20.53
CA CYS A 199 2.06 -3.08 19.79
C CYS A 199 3.32 -3.17 20.65
N CYS A 200 4.20 -4.13 20.35
CA CYS A 200 5.47 -4.36 21.05
C CYS A 200 6.38 -5.29 20.23
N ALA A 201 7.61 -5.53 20.70
CA ALA A 201 8.59 -6.39 20.04
C ALA A 201 8.15 -7.87 19.88
N GLU A 202 7.36 -8.39 20.83
CA GLU A 202 6.78 -9.74 20.77
C GLU A 202 5.39 -9.78 20.13
N GLY A 203 4.87 -8.63 19.68
CA GLY A 203 3.52 -8.45 19.20
C GLY A 203 3.46 -7.89 17.79
N GLU A 204 2.57 -6.92 17.58
CA GLU A 204 2.44 -6.20 16.31
C GLU A 204 3.50 -5.09 16.21
N MET A 205 4.28 -5.09 15.13
CA MET A 205 5.36 -4.12 14.89
C MET A 205 5.10 -3.18 13.72
N THR A 206 4.43 -3.69 12.68
CA THR A 206 4.06 -2.99 11.45
C THR A 206 3.17 -3.93 10.62
N SER A 207 2.38 -3.38 9.71
CA SER A 207 1.72 -4.15 8.66
C SER A 207 2.64 -4.52 7.48
N GLY A 208 3.86 -3.97 7.44
CA GLY A 208 4.78 -4.12 6.29
C GLY A 208 4.59 -3.05 5.20
N LEU A 209 3.48 -2.30 5.24
CA LEU A 209 3.16 -1.17 4.35
C LEU A 209 3.03 0.16 5.12
N GLY A 210 2.70 0.08 6.40
CA GLY A 210 2.57 1.19 7.34
C GLY A 210 2.51 0.69 8.78
N PRO A 211 1.99 1.46 9.73
CA PRO A 211 1.49 0.87 10.97
C PRO A 211 0.27 -0.03 10.70
N ARG A 212 -0.35 -0.57 11.75
CA ARG A 212 -1.63 -1.27 11.65
C ARG A 212 -2.76 -0.34 11.18
N PRO A 213 -3.84 -0.86 10.56
CA PRO A 213 -5.00 -0.07 10.20
C PRO A 213 -5.65 0.58 11.43
N SER A 214 -6.18 1.80 11.24
CA SER A 214 -6.97 2.48 12.27
C SER A 214 -8.30 1.76 12.56
N LEU A 215 -8.83 1.95 13.76
CA LEU A 215 -10.01 1.24 14.24
C LEU A 215 -11.17 2.21 14.51
N GLY A 216 -11.72 2.80 13.46
CA GLY A 216 -12.72 3.86 13.50
C GLY A 216 -13.95 3.61 12.63
N SER A 217 -14.69 4.68 12.35
CA SER A 217 -15.86 4.67 11.47
C SER A 217 -15.43 4.63 9.99
N LEU A 218 -16.02 3.72 9.22
CA LEU A 218 -15.86 3.66 7.76
C LEU A 218 -16.92 4.52 7.04
N SER A 219 -16.54 5.09 5.91
CA SER A 219 -17.37 5.90 5.03
C SER A 219 -17.05 5.59 3.58
N LEU A 220 -17.99 5.88 2.69
CA LEU A 220 -17.82 5.78 1.25
C LEU A 220 -18.74 6.80 0.58
N ILE A 221 -18.17 7.67 -0.25
CA ILE A 221 -18.92 8.58 -1.12
C ILE A 221 -18.66 8.13 -2.56
N ALA A 222 -19.73 7.92 -3.32
CA ALA A 222 -19.61 7.44 -4.70
C ALA A 222 -18.84 8.45 -5.57
N PRO A 223 -17.96 7.99 -6.47
CA PRO A 223 -17.28 8.87 -7.43
C PRO A 223 -18.26 9.60 -8.34
N ASN A 224 -17.98 10.86 -8.63
CA ASN A 224 -18.69 11.68 -9.63
C ASN A 224 -17.79 12.07 -10.82
N GLU A 225 -16.51 11.68 -10.80
CA GLU A 225 -15.55 11.82 -11.89
C GLU A 225 -14.82 10.48 -12.09
N ILE A 226 -14.92 9.90 -13.29
CA ILE A 226 -14.37 8.57 -13.58
C ILE A 226 -13.21 8.67 -14.55
N ILE A 227 -12.09 8.05 -14.18
CA ILE A 227 -10.95 7.86 -15.09
C ILE A 227 -11.16 6.57 -15.86
N ALA A 228 -11.39 6.66 -17.16
CA ALA A 228 -11.72 5.52 -18.03
C ALA A 228 -10.59 5.12 -19.00
N LYS A 229 -9.50 5.91 -19.06
CA LYS A 229 -8.35 5.59 -19.92
C LYS A 229 -7.05 6.20 -19.41
N THR A 230 -5.94 5.53 -19.71
CA THR A 230 -4.59 6.10 -19.57
C THR A 230 -4.43 7.33 -20.48
N GLY A 231 -3.81 8.37 -19.94
CA GLY A 231 -3.66 9.68 -20.58
C GLY A 231 -4.87 10.60 -20.42
N GLN A 232 -5.92 10.19 -19.70
CA GLN A 232 -7.00 11.11 -19.33
C GLN A 232 -6.45 12.19 -18.39
N GLU A 233 -6.82 13.43 -18.66
CA GLU A 233 -6.43 14.58 -17.85
C GLU A 233 -7.63 15.10 -17.05
N VAL A 234 -7.40 15.43 -15.78
CA VAL A 234 -8.37 16.17 -14.95
C VAL A 234 -7.67 17.35 -14.32
N THR A 235 -8.29 18.52 -14.39
CA THR A 235 -7.80 19.73 -13.73
C THR A 235 -8.72 20.08 -12.56
N VAL A 236 -8.13 20.36 -11.41
CA VAL A 236 -8.81 20.82 -10.20
C VAL A 236 -8.06 22.04 -9.70
N GLY A 237 -8.74 23.18 -9.55
CA GLY A 237 -8.07 24.46 -9.32
C GLY A 237 -7.06 24.76 -10.43
N ASP A 238 -5.82 25.04 -10.07
CA ASP A 238 -4.69 25.28 -11.00
C ASP A 238 -3.80 24.04 -11.25
N VAL A 239 -4.21 22.85 -10.77
CA VAL A 239 -3.44 21.60 -10.87
C VAL A 239 -4.06 20.64 -11.88
N THR A 240 -3.25 20.21 -12.84
CA THR A 240 -3.61 19.21 -13.85
C THR A 240 -2.97 17.87 -13.51
N MET A 241 -3.75 16.81 -13.58
CA MET A 241 -3.31 15.44 -13.34
C MET A 241 -3.49 14.62 -14.60
N VAL A 242 -2.47 13.86 -14.97
CA VAL A 242 -2.49 12.91 -16.10
C VAL A 242 -2.51 11.50 -15.55
N PHE A 243 -3.59 10.77 -15.77
CA PHE A 243 -3.81 9.46 -15.14
C PHE A 243 -3.28 8.30 -15.99
N GLN A 244 -2.88 7.21 -15.32
CA GLN A 244 -2.62 5.91 -15.92
C GLN A 244 -3.47 4.88 -15.20
N LEU A 245 -4.35 4.20 -15.93
CA LEU A 245 -5.10 3.07 -15.38
C LEU A 245 -4.19 1.84 -15.28
N THR A 246 -4.26 1.15 -14.14
CA THR A 246 -3.52 -0.09 -13.88
C THR A 246 -4.45 -1.17 -13.31
N PRO A 247 -5.55 -1.56 -13.97
CA PRO A 247 -6.48 -2.52 -13.41
C PRO A 247 -5.85 -3.92 -13.24
N GLY A 248 -6.14 -4.56 -12.11
CA GLY A 248 -5.71 -5.93 -11.81
C GLY A 248 -4.29 -6.07 -11.26
N THR A 249 -3.64 -4.95 -10.91
CA THR A 249 -2.36 -4.90 -10.20
C THR A 249 -2.56 -5.14 -8.71
N GLU A 250 -2.44 -4.12 -7.86
CA GLU A 250 -2.70 -4.20 -6.44
C GLU A 250 -4.21 -4.38 -6.22
N ALA A 251 -5.02 -3.60 -6.93
CA ALA A 251 -6.48 -3.72 -6.90
C ALA A 251 -7.10 -3.98 -8.28
N PRO A 252 -8.34 -4.50 -8.34
CA PRO A 252 -9.06 -4.66 -9.60
C PRO A 252 -9.27 -3.33 -10.36
N ALA A 253 -9.55 -2.24 -9.64
CA ALA A 253 -9.59 -0.88 -10.16
C ALA A 253 -8.55 -0.03 -9.43
N GLU A 254 -7.52 0.41 -10.16
CA GLU A 254 -6.38 1.17 -9.64
C GLU A 254 -5.84 2.12 -10.71
N MET A 255 -5.29 3.25 -10.27
CA MET A 255 -4.68 4.23 -11.16
C MET A 255 -3.52 4.99 -10.51
N ASN A 256 -2.48 5.24 -11.30
CA ASN A 256 -1.43 6.22 -11.00
C ASN A 256 -1.82 7.58 -11.57
N PHE A 257 -1.15 8.64 -11.13
CA PHE A 257 -1.23 9.93 -11.82
C PHE A 257 0.08 10.71 -11.77
N TYR A 258 0.29 11.54 -12.78
CA TYR A 258 1.42 12.45 -12.90
C TYR A 258 0.95 13.90 -12.80
N LEU A 259 1.76 14.72 -12.13
CA LEU A 259 1.56 16.15 -11.93
C LEU A 259 2.63 16.92 -12.73
N PRO A 260 2.34 17.37 -13.97
CA PRO A 260 3.32 18.04 -14.81
C PRO A 260 3.93 19.28 -14.18
N GLN A 261 3.12 20.09 -13.49
CA GLN A 261 3.52 21.33 -12.83
C GLN A 261 4.62 21.11 -11.78
N PHE A 262 4.62 19.93 -11.15
CA PHE A 262 5.49 19.61 -10.02
C PHE A 262 6.56 18.57 -10.38
N ARG A 263 6.56 18.06 -11.61
CA ARG A 263 7.42 16.95 -12.04
C ARG A 263 7.36 15.79 -11.03
N ALA A 264 6.14 15.47 -10.59
CA ALA A 264 5.89 14.51 -9.53
C ALA A 264 4.93 13.42 -10.00
N VAL A 265 5.21 12.17 -9.64
CA VAL A 265 4.35 11.02 -9.95
C VAL A 265 3.85 10.36 -8.67
N PHE A 266 2.55 10.11 -8.62
CA PHE A 266 1.92 9.29 -7.61
C PHE A 266 1.71 7.88 -8.17
N MET A 267 2.32 6.89 -7.51
CA MET A 267 2.37 5.50 -7.96
C MET A 267 1.38 4.59 -7.22
N ALA A 268 0.29 5.15 -6.69
CA ALA A 268 -0.75 4.41 -5.96
C ALA A 268 -0.17 3.39 -4.98
N GLU A 269 -0.59 2.14 -5.07
CA GLU A 269 -0.01 1.01 -4.34
C GLU A 269 0.71 0.05 -5.30
N ASN A 270 1.04 0.53 -6.50
CA ASN A 270 1.77 -0.22 -7.52
C ASN A 270 3.27 -0.37 -7.22
N ALA A 271 3.86 0.54 -6.43
CA ALA A 271 5.29 0.58 -6.17
C ALA A 271 5.61 1.00 -4.73
N ASN A 272 5.69 0.02 -3.84
CA ASN A 272 5.81 0.23 -2.39
C ASN A 272 7.22 -0.07 -1.86
N LEU A 273 7.45 0.23 -0.57
CA LEU A 273 8.69 -0.10 0.14
C LEU A 273 8.80 -1.59 0.54
N THR A 274 8.00 -2.47 -0.05
CA THR A 274 8.01 -3.91 0.16
C THR A 274 7.56 -4.58 -1.13
N MET A 275 7.96 -5.84 -1.32
CA MET A 275 7.29 -6.68 -2.30
C MET A 275 5.84 -6.88 -1.86
N HIS A 276 4.90 -6.53 -2.73
CA HIS A 276 3.48 -6.61 -2.40
C HIS A 276 2.92 -8.03 -2.48
N ASN A 277 1.79 -8.22 -1.81
CA ASN A 277 0.97 -9.41 -1.92
C ASN A 277 0.40 -9.58 -3.34
N LEU A 278 0.57 -10.77 -3.92
CA LEU A 278 -0.18 -11.22 -5.11
C LEU A 278 -1.49 -11.92 -4.72
N LEU A 279 -1.55 -12.41 -3.48
CA LEU A 279 -2.74 -12.96 -2.85
C LEU A 279 -2.69 -12.59 -1.36
N PRO A 280 -3.46 -11.58 -0.92
CA PRO A 280 -3.51 -11.17 0.48
C PRO A 280 -3.96 -12.30 1.42
N ALA A 281 -3.38 -12.37 2.62
CA ALA A 281 -3.73 -13.38 3.62
C ALA A 281 -5.19 -13.27 4.11
N ARG A 282 -5.75 -12.06 4.09
CA ARG A 282 -7.18 -11.78 4.36
C ARG A 282 -8.12 -12.45 3.36
N GLY A 283 -7.61 -12.81 2.18
CA GLY A 283 -8.35 -13.42 1.08
C GLY A 283 -8.90 -12.35 0.15
N ALA A 284 -8.54 -12.44 -1.12
CA ALA A 284 -9.04 -11.62 -2.21
C ALA A 284 -8.86 -12.40 -3.53
N LEU A 285 -9.24 -11.79 -4.66
CA LEU A 285 -8.86 -12.33 -5.97
C LEU A 285 -7.34 -12.32 -6.13
N VAL A 286 -6.82 -13.30 -6.88
CA VAL A 286 -5.40 -13.33 -7.21
C VAL A 286 -5.08 -12.23 -8.22
N ARG A 287 -4.05 -11.45 -7.91
CA ARG A 287 -3.56 -10.32 -8.71
C ARG A 287 -2.73 -10.78 -9.90
N ASP A 288 -2.69 -9.96 -10.95
CA ASP A 288 -1.92 -10.26 -12.16
C ASP A 288 -0.48 -9.75 -12.05
N CYS A 289 0.40 -10.62 -11.58
CA CYS A 289 1.83 -10.30 -11.46
C CYS A 289 2.49 -9.89 -12.79
N LYS A 290 2.02 -10.40 -13.94
CA LYS A 290 2.56 -10.02 -15.25
C LYS A 290 2.06 -8.64 -15.63
N ALA A 291 0.75 -8.39 -15.54
CA ALA A 291 0.19 -7.10 -15.86
C ALA A 291 0.80 -6.00 -14.98
N TRP A 292 1.06 -6.29 -13.70
CA TRP A 292 1.76 -5.38 -12.80
C TRP A 292 3.15 -4.98 -13.30
N ALA A 293 3.96 -5.94 -13.74
CA ALA A 293 5.24 -5.63 -14.37
C ALA A 293 5.07 -4.83 -15.67
N ASP A 294 4.06 -5.13 -16.48
CA ASP A 294 3.79 -4.39 -17.72
C ASP A 294 3.38 -2.93 -17.43
N TYR A 295 2.52 -2.69 -16.43
CA TYR A 295 2.12 -1.34 -16.02
C TYR A 295 3.27 -0.55 -15.41
N LEU A 296 4.16 -1.17 -14.61
CA LEU A 296 5.37 -0.50 -14.14
C LEU A 296 6.32 -0.15 -15.31
N THR A 297 6.38 -1.00 -16.34
CA THR A 297 7.10 -0.69 -17.59
C THR A 297 6.52 0.53 -18.26
N GLU A 298 5.19 0.59 -18.36
CA GLU A 298 4.47 1.73 -18.92
C GLU A 298 4.69 2.99 -18.08
N SER A 299 4.60 2.94 -16.75
CA SER A 299 4.83 4.10 -15.86
C SER A 299 6.24 4.67 -16.04
N ILE A 300 7.26 3.83 -16.17
CA ILE A 300 8.63 4.27 -16.44
C ILE A 300 8.70 5.02 -17.78
N ARG A 301 8.05 4.51 -18.82
CA ARG A 301 8.01 5.17 -20.15
C ARG A 301 7.20 6.46 -20.11
N LEU A 302 6.08 6.47 -19.41
CA LEU A 302 5.18 7.59 -19.36
C LEU A 302 5.72 8.72 -18.50
N PHE A 303 6.40 8.44 -17.38
CA PHE A 303 6.70 9.42 -16.34
C PHE A 303 8.16 9.45 -15.88
N GLY A 304 8.96 8.43 -16.18
CA GLY A 304 10.27 8.23 -15.58
C GLY A 304 11.32 9.29 -15.94
N ASP A 305 11.26 9.87 -17.15
CA ASP A 305 12.21 10.88 -17.61
C ASP A 305 11.87 12.32 -17.20
N LYS A 306 10.68 12.52 -16.62
CA LYS A 306 10.14 13.83 -16.24
C LYS A 306 9.70 13.94 -14.79
N SER A 307 9.96 12.90 -13.98
CA SER A 307 9.66 12.91 -12.56
C SER A 307 10.92 13.13 -11.73
N ASP A 308 10.90 14.15 -10.87
CA ASP A 308 11.93 14.41 -9.86
C ASP A 308 11.51 13.89 -8.48
N VAL A 309 10.21 13.67 -8.29
CA VAL A 309 9.63 13.13 -7.06
C VAL A 309 8.63 12.03 -7.39
N MET A 310 8.74 10.90 -6.68
CA MET A 310 7.73 9.85 -6.67
C MET A 310 7.18 9.74 -5.25
N PHE A 311 5.86 9.70 -5.11
CA PHE A 311 5.18 9.39 -3.86
C PHE A 311 4.11 8.32 -4.12
N ALA A 312 3.58 7.72 -3.06
CA ALA A 312 2.72 6.54 -3.15
C ALA A 312 1.73 6.55 -1.98
N ALA A 313 0.74 5.65 -2.05
CA ALA A 313 -0.30 5.51 -1.04
C ALA A 313 0.23 4.91 0.27
N HIS A 314 1.38 4.23 0.24
CA HIS A 314 2.09 3.70 1.41
C HIS A 314 3.58 4.05 1.40
N GLY A 315 4.23 3.92 2.56
CA GLY A 315 5.67 4.06 2.69
C GLY A 315 6.18 5.51 2.59
N ILE A 316 7.27 5.71 1.84
CA ILE A 316 7.98 7.00 1.77
C ILE A 316 8.27 7.40 0.31
N PRO A 317 8.40 8.71 0.03
CA PRO A 317 8.74 9.18 -1.31
C PRO A 317 10.14 8.79 -1.79
N ARG A 318 10.35 8.83 -3.11
CA ARG A 318 11.66 8.77 -3.78
C ARG A 318 11.98 10.12 -4.42
N PHE A 319 13.25 10.50 -4.38
CA PHE A 319 13.72 11.81 -4.84
C PHE A 319 14.85 11.66 -5.85
N GLY A 320 14.72 12.37 -6.96
CA GLY A 320 15.66 12.34 -8.08
C GLY A 320 15.25 11.35 -9.16
N GLN A 321 15.30 11.79 -10.41
CA GLN A 321 14.89 11.02 -11.58
C GLN A 321 15.59 9.65 -11.67
N SER A 322 16.92 9.61 -11.49
CA SER A 322 17.69 8.36 -11.54
C SER A 322 17.26 7.37 -10.45
N GLU A 323 16.91 7.88 -9.27
CA GLU A 323 16.43 7.07 -8.17
C GLU A 323 15.06 6.47 -8.46
N ILE A 324 14.14 7.29 -8.95
CA ILE A 324 12.78 6.86 -9.29
C ILE A 324 12.82 5.78 -10.38
N VAL A 325 13.58 6.02 -11.45
CA VAL A 325 13.72 5.05 -12.55
C VAL A 325 14.38 3.76 -12.05
N SER A 326 15.43 3.84 -11.23
CA SER A 326 16.09 2.67 -10.65
C SER A 326 15.15 1.86 -9.76
N PHE A 327 14.41 2.54 -8.88
CA PHE A 327 13.43 1.93 -7.98
C PHE A 327 12.33 1.20 -8.77
N LEU A 328 11.66 1.89 -9.71
CA LEU A 328 10.60 1.31 -10.52
C LEU A 328 11.09 0.16 -11.40
N THR A 329 12.29 0.28 -11.98
CA THR A 329 12.92 -0.75 -12.81
C THR A 329 13.14 -2.03 -12.00
N GLN A 330 13.74 -1.92 -10.81
CA GLN A 330 14.03 -3.09 -9.97
C GLN A 330 12.77 -3.69 -9.36
N HIS A 331 11.73 -2.89 -9.10
CA HIS A 331 10.44 -3.37 -8.62
C HIS A 331 9.67 -4.12 -9.73
N ARG A 332 9.63 -3.54 -10.95
CA ARG A 332 9.12 -4.19 -12.16
C ARG A 332 9.79 -5.54 -12.39
N ASP A 333 11.12 -5.58 -12.35
CA ASP A 333 11.89 -6.78 -12.64
C ASP A 333 11.65 -7.87 -11.59
N ALA A 334 11.41 -7.48 -10.32
CA ALA A 334 10.99 -8.42 -9.30
C ALA A 334 9.64 -9.06 -9.67
N TYR A 335 8.59 -8.30 -9.98
CA TYR A 335 7.32 -8.88 -10.45
C TYR A 335 7.49 -9.76 -11.70
N LYS A 336 8.23 -9.28 -12.70
CA LYS A 336 8.42 -10.03 -13.95
C LYS A 336 9.14 -11.35 -13.72
N PHE A 337 10.21 -11.33 -12.92
CA PHE A 337 10.97 -12.53 -12.57
C PHE A 337 10.09 -13.54 -11.84
N LEU A 338 9.29 -13.08 -10.88
CA LEU A 338 8.40 -13.94 -10.11
C LEU A 338 7.36 -14.62 -10.98
N HIS A 339 6.77 -13.88 -11.90
CA HIS A 339 5.87 -14.43 -12.89
C HIS A 339 6.57 -15.47 -13.79
N ASP A 340 7.63 -15.07 -14.48
CA ASP A 340 8.22 -15.89 -15.54
C ASP A 340 8.88 -17.15 -14.99
N GLN A 341 9.57 -17.05 -13.86
CA GLN A 341 10.22 -18.20 -13.25
C GLN A 341 9.21 -19.15 -12.60
N THR A 342 8.09 -18.63 -12.07
CA THR A 342 6.99 -19.50 -11.65
C THR A 342 6.47 -20.29 -12.84
N VAL A 343 6.13 -19.61 -13.95
CA VAL A 343 5.59 -20.28 -15.15
C VAL A 343 6.59 -21.29 -15.72
N ARG A 344 7.89 -20.96 -15.75
CA ARG A 344 8.93 -21.89 -16.19
C ARG A 344 8.99 -23.14 -15.33
N LEU A 345 8.95 -22.99 -13.99
CA LEU A 345 9.01 -24.11 -13.06
C LEU A 345 7.71 -24.94 -13.10
N MET A 346 6.55 -24.31 -13.29
CA MET A 346 5.28 -25.01 -13.56
C MET A 346 5.38 -25.87 -14.82
N ASN A 347 5.93 -25.31 -15.92
CA ASN A 347 6.10 -26.05 -17.17
C ASN A 347 7.10 -27.20 -17.05
N ASN A 348 7.99 -27.16 -16.04
CA ASN A 348 8.90 -28.25 -15.69
C ASN A 348 8.25 -29.29 -14.75
N GLY A 349 6.95 -29.19 -14.48
CA GLY A 349 6.19 -30.16 -13.69
C GLY A 349 6.20 -29.91 -12.18
N LEU A 350 6.80 -28.81 -11.69
CA LEU A 350 6.77 -28.52 -10.26
C LEU A 350 5.38 -28.02 -9.82
N THR A 351 4.96 -28.48 -8.66
CA THR A 351 3.75 -28.05 -7.95
C THR A 351 3.98 -26.75 -7.20
N ALA A 352 2.91 -26.04 -6.84
CA ALA A 352 2.98 -24.75 -6.15
C ALA A 352 3.91 -24.72 -4.92
N PRO A 353 3.87 -25.71 -3.99
CA PRO A 353 4.80 -25.74 -2.85
C PRO A 353 6.26 -25.96 -3.26
N GLU A 354 6.52 -26.81 -4.25
CA GLU A 354 7.89 -27.07 -4.73
C GLU A 354 8.49 -25.83 -5.38
N ILE A 355 7.70 -25.10 -6.19
CA ILE A 355 8.14 -23.83 -6.76
C ILE A 355 8.41 -22.82 -5.64
N ALA A 356 7.59 -22.77 -4.59
CA ALA A 356 7.78 -21.82 -3.49
C ALA A 356 9.09 -22.06 -2.72
N GLU A 357 9.55 -23.30 -2.62
CA GLU A 357 10.84 -23.64 -2.00
C GLU A 357 12.03 -23.45 -2.97
N ALA A 358 11.83 -23.65 -4.28
CA ALA A 358 12.88 -23.53 -5.29
C ALA A 358 13.13 -22.07 -5.76
N LEU A 359 12.09 -21.25 -5.83
CA LEU A 359 12.16 -19.92 -6.43
C LEU A 359 12.85 -18.91 -5.49
N LYS A 360 13.98 -18.36 -5.95
CA LYS A 360 14.72 -17.29 -5.26
C LYS A 360 14.92 -16.12 -6.21
N LEU A 361 14.74 -14.89 -5.72
CA LEU A 361 15.11 -13.71 -6.50
C LEU A 361 16.63 -13.70 -6.73
N PRO A 362 17.09 -13.19 -7.89
CA PRO A 362 18.51 -12.97 -8.10
C PRO A 362 19.02 -11.91 -7.11
N GLU A 363 20.29 -12.00 -6.73
CA GLU A 363 20.89 -11.19 -5.67
C GLU A 363 20.70 -9.68 -5.90
N VAL A 364 20.83 -9.23 -7.15
CA VAL A 364 20.63 -7.82 -7.54
C VAL A 364 19.25 -7.27 -7.14
N LEU A 365 18.22 -8.11 -7.15
CA LEU A 365 16.85 -7.75 -6.74
C LEU A 365 16.60 -8.06 -5.25
N ALA A 366 17.16 -9.16 -4.73
CA ALA A 366 16.91 -9.64 -3.37
C ALA A 366 17.55 -8.76 -2.27
N LYS A 367 18.61 -8.02 -2.62
CA LYS A 367 19.28 -7.07 -1.71
C LYS A 367 18.57 -5.72 -1.59
N GLN A 368 17.63 -5.41 -2.49
CA GLN A 368 16.88 -4.16 -2.43
C GLN A 368 15.83 -4.23 -1.32
N TRP A 369 15.82 -3.25 -0.41
CA TRP A 369 14.90 -3.21 0.73
C TRP A 369 13.42 -3.27 0.30
N PHE A 370 13.07 -2.57 -0.77
CA PHE A 370 11.72 -2.53 -1.33
C PHE A 370 11.28 -3.80 -2.08
N ASN A 371 12.17 -4.78 -2.26
CA ASN A 371 11.83 -6.10 -2.80
C ASN A 371 11.83 -7.19 -1.71
N ARG A 372 12.10 -6.82 -0.44
CA ARG A 372 12.00 -7.72 0.70
C ARG A 372 10.54 -8.06 0.96
N LEU A 373 10.32 -9.26 1.48
CA LEU A 373 9.00 -9.80 1.78
C LEU A 373 8.66 -9.47 3.25
N LEU A 374 8.01 -8.33 3.48
CA LEU A 374 7.67 -7.85 4.82
C LEU A 374 6.15 -7.83 5.09
N ASP A 375 5.33 -7.67 4.05
CA ASP A 375 3.84 -7.77 4.08
C ASP A 375 3.32 -9.21 3.83
N GLY A 376 4.21 -10.20 3.82
CA GLY A 376 3.84 -11.60 3.70
C GLY A 376 5.06 -12.50 3.67
N ARG A 377 4.97 -13.69 4.25
CA ARG A 377 6.05 -14.70 4.15
C ARG A 377 5.50 -16.11 4.23
N THR A 378 4.23 -16.31 3.91
CA THR A 378 3.66 -17.66 3.92
C THR A 378 3.82 -18.30 2.54
N ARG A 379 4.16 -19.59 2.51
CA ARG A 379 4.33 -20.46 1.33
C ARG A 379 3.21 -20.34 0.27
N THR A 380 2.07 -19.78 0.63
CA THR A 380 0.84 -19.67 -0.16
C THR A 380 0.56 -18.27 -0.71
N THR A 381 1.08 -17.20 -0.09
CA THR A 381 0.72 -15.81 -0.41
C THR A 381 1.68 -15.14 -1.38
N LEU A 382 2.93 -15.60 -1.41
CA LEU A 382 3.95 -14.99 -2.23
C LEU A 382 4.45 -15.94 -3.29
N ARG A 383 4.15 -15.51 -4.51
CA ARG A 383 4.86 -15.83 -5.73
C ARG A 383 4.30 -17.05 -6.44
N PRO A 384 4.67 -18.32 -6.18
CA PRO A 384 4.18 -19.38 -7.04
C PRO A 384 2.72 -19.77 -6.81
N GLY A 385 2.29 -19.92 -5.56
CA GLY A 385 0.94 -20.41 -5.23
C GLY A 385 -0.18 -19.58 -5.85
N ALA A 386 -0.08 -18.25 -5.74
CA ALA A 386 -1.02 -17.34 -6.37
C ALA A 386 -0.99 -17.45 -7.90
N ILE A 387 0.19 -17.38 -8.51
CA ILE A 387 0.37 -17.42 -9.97
C ILE A 387 -0.08 -18.77 -10.54
N THR A 388 0.21 -19.87 -9.84
CA THR A 388 -0.28 -21.21 -10.15
C THR A 388 -1.79 -21.27 -10.04
N ALA A 389 -2.41 -20.76 -8.96
CA ALA A 389 -3.85 -20.83 -8.74
C ALA A 389 -4.64 -20.03 -9.79
N ARG A 390 -4.07 -18.93 -10.28
CA ARG A 390 -4.66 -18.12 -11.37
C ARG A 390 -4.57 -18.81 -12.73
N ARG A 391 -3.54 -19.62 -12.98
CA ARG A 391 -3.32 -20.30 -14.27
C ARG A 391 -3.85 -21.74 -14.31
N VAL A 392 -3.85 -22.43 -13.18
CA VAL A 392 -4.23 -23.83 -13.00
C VAL A 392 -5.07 -23.91 -11.72
N GLN A 393 -6.33 -24.30 -11.84
CA GLN A 393 -7.23 -24.37 -10.68
C GLN A 393 -6.63 -25.21 -9.52
N PRO A 394 -6.89 -24.85 -8.25
CA PRO A 394 -6.24 -25.47 -7.09
C PRO A 394 -6.28 -27.00 -7.03
N GLY A 395 -7.34 -27.61 -7.58
CA GLY A 395 -7.51 -29.07 -7.65
C GLY A 395 -6.69 -29.76 -8.74
N CYS A 396 -6.36 -29.06 -9.83
CA CYS A 396 -5.48 -29.55 -10.89
C CYS A 396 -4.00 -29.27 -10.60
N ALA A 397 -3.70 -28.20 -9.85
CA ALA A 397 -2.33 -27.71 -9.60
C ALA A 397 -1.45 -28.63 -8.73
N ARG A 398 -2.02 -29.69 -8.13
CA ARG A 398 -1.28 -30.57 -7.22
C ARG A 398 -0.83 -31.90 -7.81
N GLY A 399 -1.50 -32.47 -8.81
CA GLY A 399 -1.13 -33.77 -9.43
C GLY A 399 -1.06 -34.95 -8.45
N ASN A 400 -1.90 -35.97 -8.67
CA ASN A 400 -2.07 -37.20 -7.85
C ASN A 400 -2.46 -37.02 -6.36
N ASP A 401 -3.39 -37.87 -5.94
CA ASP A 401 -3.95 -38.10 -4.59
C ASP A 401 -4.68 -36.94 -3.86
N HIS A 402 -4.64 -35.70 -4.35
CA HIS A 402 -5.32 -34.56 -3.71
C HIS A 402 -6.71 -34.20 -4.28
N VAL A 403 -7.19 -34.94 -5.28
CA VAL A 403 -8.51 -34.70 -5.93
C VAL A 403 -9.67 -34.87 -4.93
N HIS A 404 -9.50 -35.74 -3.93
CA HIS A 404 -10.47 -36.00 -2.87
C HIS A 404 -9.86 -35.82 -1.47
N ALA A 405 -9.20 -34.68 -1.24
CA ALA A 405 -8.66 -34.38 0.09
C ALA A 405 -9.76 -34.38 1.16
N ALA A 406 -9.62 -35.24 2.17
CA ALA A 406 -10.52 -35.27 3.31
C ALA A 406 -10.48 -33.92 4.06
N ARG A 407 -11.62 -33.49 4.61
CA ARG A 407 -11.65 -32.35 5.53
C ARG A 407 -10.69 -32.62 6.69
N PHE A 408 -9.96 -31.59 7.14
CA PHE A 408 -8.90 -31.71 8.15
C PHE A 408 -9.31 -32.51 9.40
N ARG A 409 -10.55 -32.33 9.89
CA ARG A 409 -11.09 -33.09 11.03
C ARG A 409 -11.26 -34.61 10.80
N ARG A 410 -11.35 -35.05 9.54
CA ARG A 410 -11.45 -36.47 9.14
C ARG A 410 -10.11 -37.06 8.70
N GLY A 411 -9.19 -36.25 8.19
CA GLY A 411 -7.83 -36.69 7.78
C GLY A 411 -6.81 -36.74 8.93
N ALA A 412 -7.12 -36.14 10.08
CA ALA A 412 -6.30 -36.20 11.30
C ALA A 412 -6.65 -37.39 12.22
N ARG A 413 -7.49 -38.32 11.75
CA ARG A 413 -7.84 -39.56 12.45
C ARG A 413 -7.11 -40.75 11.84
#